data_AF-A0A920E0P0-F1
#
_entry.id   AF-A0A920E0P0-F1
#
_cell.length_a   1.000
_cell.length_b   1.000
_cell.length_c   1.000
_cell.angle_alpha   90.00
_cell.angle_beta   90.00
_cell.angle_gamma   90.00
#
_symmetry.space_group_name_H-M   'P 1'
#
loop_
_entity.id
_entity.type
_entity.pdbx_description
1 polymer ?
#
loop_
_entity_poly.entity_id
_entity_poly.type
_entity_poly.pdbx_seq_one_letter_code
_entity_poly.pdbx_strand_id
1 'polypeptide(L)' 'MKIALFFTYGISLDDWDSSGILTRELEIYKKIYKENKIEFNLITYGGDKDLELQDFEGIEVFPVYSRLKYSKNKY' A
#
# COMPACT_ATOMS: atom_id res chain seq x y z
N MET A 1 -3.43 -13.94 -11.05
CA MET A 1 -3.42 -12.62 -11.72
C MET A 1 -2.86 -11.60 -10.74
N LYS A 2 -2.10 -10.60 -11.18
CA LYS A 2 -1.56 -9.54 -10.30
C LYS A 2 -2.10 -8.17 -10.70
N ILE A 3 -2.54 -7.39 -9.72
CA ILE A 3 -3.07 -6.03 -9.92
C ILE A 3 -2.15 -5.05 -9.21
N ALA A 4 -1.64 -4.05 -9.93
CA ALA A 4 -0.95 -2.92 -9.33
C ALA A 4 -1.98 -1.86 -8.94
N LEU A 5 -2.06 -1.53 -7.65
CA LEU A 5 -2.93 -0.48 -7.13
C LEU A 5 -2.06 0.72 -6.71
N PHE A 6 -2.23 1.83 -7.39
CA PHE A 6 -1.56 3.08 -7.04
C PHE A 6 -2.41 3.86 -6.05
N PHE A 7 -1.78 4.33 -4.98
CA PHE A 7 -2.42 5.22 -4.02
C PHE A 7 -2.56 6.61 -4.63
N THR A 8 -3.42 7.44 -4.03
CA THR A 8 -3.44 8.87 -4.32
C THR A 8 -2.07 9.47 -4.00
N TYR A 9 -1.61 10.42 -4.82
CA TYR A 9 -0.31 11.06 -4.62
C TYR A 9 -0.15 11.60 -3.19
N GLY A 10 0.94 11.21 -2.53
CA GLY A 10 1.25 11.59 -1.16
C GLY A 10 0.57 10.77 -0.07
N ILE A 11 -0.23 9.75 -0.42
CA ILE A 11 -0.85 8.83 0.54
C ILE A 11 -0.01 7.57 0.69
N SER A 12 0.24 7.20 1.94
CA SER A 12 0.98 6.03 2.42
C SER A 12 0.06 5.03 3.15
N LEU A 13 0.58 3.84 3.49
CA LEU A 13 -0.13 2.96 4.42
C LEU A 13 -0.15 3.53 5.85
N ASP A 14 0.87 4.28 6.24
CA ASP A 14 0.86 5.01 7.52
C ASP A 14 -0.31 6.00 7.61
N ASP A 15 -0.66 6.67 6.51
CA ASP A 15 -1.84 7.55 6.47
C ASP A 15 -3.14 6.76 6.65
N TRP A 16 -3.22 5.55 6.10
CA TRP A 16 -4.36 4.65 6.31
C TRP A 16 -4.42 4.12 7.75
N ASP A 17 -3.27 3.84 8.37
CA ASP A 17 -3.18 3.36 9.74
C ASP A 17 -3.59 4.46 10.74
N SER A 18 -2.99 5.65 10.59
CA SER A 18 -3.27 6.81 11.43
C SER A 18 -4.70 7.35 11.30
N SER A 19 -5.35 7.12 10.15
CA SER A 19 -6.77 7.43 9.96
C SER A 19 -7.72 6.32 10.41
N GLY A 20 -7.19 5.17 10.85
CA GLY A 20 -7.96 4.04 11.38
C GLY A 20 -8.70 3.24 10.31
N ILE A 21 -8.33 3.37 9.03
CA ILE A 21 -8.99 2.67 7.91
C ILE A 21 -8.19 1.48 7.37
N LEU A 22 -6.90 1.37 7.70
CA LEU A 22 -5.98 0.36 7.16
C LEU A 22 -6.57 -1.05 7.17
N THR A 23 -7.00 -1.53 8.34
CA THR A 23 -7.58 -2.87 8.49
C THR A 23 -8.78 -3.09 7.58
N ARG A 24 -9.70 -2.12 7.53
CA ARG A 24 -10.94 -2.22 6.72
C ARG A 24 -10.62 -2.33 5.23
N GLU A 25 -9.69 -1.50 4.74
CA GLU A 25 -9.31 -1.52 3.32
C GLU A 25 -8.57 -2.81 2.95
N LEU A 26 -7.67 -3.29 3.81
CA LEU A 26 -6.91 -4.52 3.56
C LEU A 26 -7.77 -5.79 3.57
N GLU A 27 -8.81 -5.85 4.40
CA GLU A 27 -9.73 -7.00 4.41
C GLU A 27 -10.43 -7.20 3.06
N ILE A 28 -10.66 -6.13 2.30
CA ILE A 28 -11.24 -6.22 0.95
C ILE A 28 -10.26 -6.96 0.02
N TYR A 29 -9.00 -6.57 0.00
CA TYR A 29 -7.98 -7.21 -0.85
C TYR A 29 -7.72 -8.66 -0.43
N LYS A 30 -7.65 -8.94 0.88
CA LYS A 30 -7.52 -10.31 1.40
C LYS A 30 -8.69 -11.19 0.97
N LYS A 31 -9.92 -10.69 1.02
CA LYS A 31 -11.11 -11.43 0.57
C LYS A 31 -11.00 -11.78 -0.91
N ILE A 32 -10.64 -10.81 -1.75
CA ILE A 32 -10.47 -11.02 -3.19
C ILE A 32 -9.36 -12.05 -3.47
N TYR A 33 -8.24 -11.97 -2.76
CA TYR A 33 -7.17 -12.97 -2.86
C TYR A 33 -7.65 -14.37 -2.46
N LYS A 34 -8.37 -14.51 -1.34
CA LYS A 34 -8.86 -15.81 -0.87
C LYS A 34 -9.84 -16.46 -1.85
N GLU A 35 -10.74 -15.66 -2.42
CA GLU A 35 -11.80 -16.14 -3.33
C GLU A 35 -11.29 -16.40 -4.75
N ASN A 36 -10.33 -15.60 -5.24
CA ASN A 36 -9.98 -15.58 -6.67
C ASN A 36 -8.48 -15.80 -6.95
N LYS A 37 -7.64 -15.90 -5.91
CA LYS A 37 -6.16 -15.97 -6.02
C LYS A 37 -5.60 -14.81 -6.84
N ILE A 38 -6.19 -13.63 -6.68
CA ILE A 38 -5.70 -12.37 -7.25
C ILE A 38 -4.79 -11.71 -6.22
N GLU A 39 -3.57 -11.42 -6.61
CA GLU A 39 -2.59 -10.72 -5.78
C GLU A 39 -2.58 -9.23 -6.07
N PHE A 40 -2.26 -8.43 -5.06
CA PHE A 40 -2.22 -6.97 -5.16
C PHE A 40 -0.84 -6.43 -4.82
N ASN A 41 -0.32 -5.59 -5.71
CA ASN A 41 0.89 -4.81 -5.48
C ASN A 41 0.46 -3.37 -5.15
N LEU A 42 0.54 -2.99 -3.87
CA LEU A 42 0.20 -1.66 -3.40
C LEU A 42 1.39 -0.73 -3.63
N ILE A 43 1.23 0.24 -4.52
CA ILE A 43 2.23 1.26 -4.80
C ILE A 43 1.83 2.52 -4.03
N THR A 44 2.53 2.75 -2.92
CA THR A 44 2.20 3.79 -1.93
C THR A 44 3.21 4.92 -2.02
N TYR A 45 2.83 6.10 -1.55
CA TYR A 45 3.74 7.25 -1.41
C TYR A 45 4.28 7.35 0.03
N GLY A 46 4.46 6.21 0.70
CA GLY A 46 5.09 6.11 2.01
C GLY A 46 6.59 5.84 1.95
N GLY A 47 7.20 5.72 3.13
CA GLY A 47 8.60 5.33 3.33
C GLY A 47 8.73 3.94 3.93
N ASP A 48 9.84 3.67 4.60
CA ASP A 48 10.14 2.35 5.17
C ASP A 48 9.11 1.85 6.19
N LYS A 49 8.37 2.77 6.85
CA LYS A 49 7.28 2.42 7.78
C LYS A 49 6.16 1.60 7.11
N ASP A 50 5.90 1.81 5.82
CA ASP A 50 4.89 1.03 5.09
C ASP A 50 5.32 -0.44 4.93
N LEU A 51 6.62 -0.75 4.98
CA LEU A 51 7.14 -2.12 4.92
C LEU A 51 6.92 -2.88 6.24
N GLU A 52 6.87 -2.18 7.37
CA GLU A 52 6.55 -2.77 8.67
C GLU A 52 5.09 -3.25 8.74
N LEU A 53 4.23 -2.68 7.88
CA LEU A 53 2.81 -2.99 7.76
C LEU A 53 2.54 -4.09 6.71
N GLN A 54 3.53 -4.85 6.24
CA GLN A 54 3.38 -5.74 5.06
C GLN A 54 2.86 -7.16 5.37
N ASP A 55 2.47 -7.51 6.60
CA ASP A 55 2.17 -8.92 6.97
C ASP A 55 0.79 -9.43 6.49
N PHE A 56 0.50 -9.32 5.19
CA PHE A 56 -0.79 -9.66 4.60
C PHE A 56 -0.64 -10.61 3.41
N GLU A 57 -1.27 -11.78 3.51
CA GLU A 57 -1.26 -12.77 2.43
C GLU A 57 -1.92 -12.23 1.16
N GLY A 58 -1.25 -12.40 0.01
CA GLY A 58 -1.73 -11.95 -1.29
C GLY A 58 -1.54 -10.46 -1.58
N ILE A 59 -0.85 -9.73 -0.69
CA ILE A 59 -0.58 -8.29 -0.84
C ILE A 59 0.93 -8.06 -0.71
N GLU A 60 1.50 -7.32 -1.65
CA GLU A 60 2.89 -6.85 -1.61
C GLU A 60 2.91 -5.33 -1.63
N VAL A 61 3.76 -4.71 -0.81
CA VAL A 61 3.80 -3.25 -0.63
C VAL A 61 5.09 -2.69 -1.22
N PHE A 62 4.94 -1.64 -2.04
CA PHE A 62 6.03 -0.92 -2.69
C PHE A 62 5.95 0.57 -2.33
N PRO A 63 6.56 1.00 -1.21
CA PRO A 63 6.61 2.41 -0.84
C PRO A 63 7.59 3.16 -1.73
N VAL A 64 7.08 4.11 -2.50
CA VAL A 64 7.85 4.90 -3.47
C VAL A 64 9.00 5.63 -2.78
N TYR A 65 8.78 6.22 -1.61
CA TYR A 65 9.80 7.01 -0.91
C TYR A 65 10.78 6.19 -0.06
N SER A 66 10.65 4.85 -0.02
CA SER A 66 11.73 3.97 0.47
C SER A 66 12.90 3.87 -0.52
N ARG A 67 12.62 4.05 -1.83
CA ARG A 67 13.61 3.90 -2.91
C ARG A 67 13.93 5.22 -3.61
N LEU A 68 13.02 6.17 -3.58
CA LEU A 68 13.17 7.47 -4.22
C LEU A 68 13.17 8.58 -3.15
N LYS A 69 14.11 9.52 -3.26
CA LYS A 69 14.07 10.71 -2.41
C LYS A 69 12.85 11.56 -2.77
N TYR A 70 11.98 11.80 -1.79
CA TYR A 70 10.89 12.74 -1.96
C TYR A 70 11.44 14.14 -2.25
N SER A 71 10.99 14.74 -3.35
CA SER A 71 11.28 16.13 -3.69
C SER A 71 10.09 17.00 -3.30
N LYS A 72 10.33 18.04 -2.50
CA LYS A 72 9.31 19.04 -2.15
C LYS A 72 9.14 20.12 -3.21
N ASN A 73 9.60 19.87 -4.44
CA ASN A 73 9.49 20.86 -5.48
C ASN A 73 8.04 20.97 -5.99
N LYS A 74 7.38 22.10 -5.70
CA LYS A 74 6.05 22.45 -6.21
C LYS A 74 6.12 23.30 -7.49
N TYR A 75 7.32 23.51 -8.05
CA TYR A 75 7.61 24.49 -9.10
C TYR A 75 8.55 23.97 -10.19
#